data_AF-A0A1H5GD41-F1
#
_entry.id   AF-A0A1H5GD41-F1
#
_cell.length_a   1.000
_cell.length_b   1.000
_cell.length_c   1.000
_cell.angle_alpha   90.00
_cell.angle_beta   90.00
_cell.angle_gamma   90.00
#
_symmetry.space_group_name_H-M   'P 1'
#
loop_
_entity.id
_entity.type
_entity.pdbx_description
1 polymer ?
#
loop_
_entity_poly.entity_id
_entity_poly.type
_entity_poly.pdbx_seq_one_letter_code
_entity_poly.pdbx_strand_id
1 'polypeptide(L)'
;MIRLTVGRGPFMRQVKIPFWALALSGTAVVLLGLLLLAFLASLAAIIIPVCLIGAGAAHWFGKSGNSAREPIFTPRRAADPNIIEGEYRVLDEKRR
;
A
#
# COMPACT_ATOMS: atom_id res chain seq x y z
N MET A 1 22.96 39.83 -0.88
CA MET A 1 24.25 39.14 -0.63
C MET A 1 24.24 38.70 0.83
N ILE A 2 24.39 37.41 1.14
CA ILE A 2 24.22 36.89 2.51
C ILE A 2 25.61 36.70 3.13
N ARG A 3 25.78 37.18 4.37
CA ARG A 3 27.02 37.01 5.14
C ARG A 3 26.80 35.91 6.16
N LEU A 4 27.54 34.81 6.00
CA LEU A 4 27.54 33.71 6.96
C LEU A 4 28.84 33.77 7.75
N THR A 5 28.71 33.76 9.07
CA THR A 5 29.85 33.65 9.97
C THR A 5 30.02 32.18 10.28
N VAL A 6 31.10 31.58 9.76
CA VAL A 6 31.37 30.15 9.91
C VAL A 6 32.66 29.98 10.68
N GLY A 7 32.62 29.22 11.78
CA GLY A 7 33.76 29.01 12.67
C GLY A 7 33.33 28.86 14.13
N ARG A 8 34.26 28.47 15.02
CA ARG A 8 34.04 28.32 16.45
C ARG A 8 35.16 29.02 17.22
N GLY A 9 34.81 29.93 18.12
CA GLY A 9 35.79 30.70 18.90
C GLY A 9 36.55 31.75 18.05
N PRO A 10 37.86 31.98 18.28
CA PRO A 10 38.62 33.07 17.64
C PRO A 10 38.80 32.92 16.13
N PHE A 11 38.48 31.75 15.55
CA PHE A 11 38.56 31.49 14.12
C PHE A 11 37.22 31.67 13.41
N MET A 12 36.49 32.75 13.71
CA MET A 12 35.29 33.11 12.96
C MET A 12 35.68 33.70 11.60
N ARG A 13 35.33 33.01 10.51
CA ARG A 13 35.54 33.49 9.14
C ARG A 13 34.21 33.93 8.55
N GLN A 14 34.18 35.16 8.04
CA GLN A 14 33.01 35.70 7.37
C GLN A 14 33.03 35.29 5.90
N VAL A 15 32.11 34.40 5.52
CA VAL A 15 31.96 33.92 4.15
C VAL A 15 30.81 34.67 3.49
N LYS A 16 31.06 35.24 2.32
CA LYS A 16 30.03 35.90 1.51
C LYS A 16 29.45 34.87 0.54
N ILE A 17 28.17 34.57 0.69
CA ILE A 17 27.46 33.68 -0.24
C ILE A 17 26.65 34.53 -1.23
N PRO A 18 26.86 34.37 -2.55
CA PRO A 18 26.04 35.04 -3.56
C PRO A 18 24.61 34.50 -3.50
N PHE A 19 23.63 35.37 -3.72
CA PHE A 19 22.21 35.01 -3.71
C PHE A 19 21.88 33.87 -4.69
N TRP A 20 22.57 33.84 -5.84
CA TRP A 20 22.44 32.79 -6.85
C TRP A 20 22.77 31.39 -6.33
N ALA A 21 23.64 31.26 -5.33
CA ALA A 21 23.95 29.95 -4.74
C ALA A 21 22.75 29.33 -4.03
N LEU A 22 21.91 30.17 -3.39
CA LEU A 22 20.68 29.75 -2.75
C LEU A 22 19.61 29.35 -3.77
N ALA A 23 19.52 30.12 -4.86
CA ALA A 23 18.66 29.77 -5.97
C ALA A 23 19.07 28.40 -6.55
N LEU A 24 20.36 28.21 -6.87
CA LEU A 24 20.91 26.96 -7.39
C LEU A 24 20.67 25.76 -6.46
N SER A 25 20.88 25.92 -5.16
CA SER A 25 20.59 24.84 -4.20
C SER A 25 19.10 24.53 -4.15
N GLY A 26 18.24 25.55 -4.20
CA GLY A 26 16.79 25.37 -4.24
C GLY A 26 16.36 24.61 -5.50
N THR A 27 16.85 25.00 -6.67
CA THR A 27 16.54 24.32 -7.93
C THR A 27 17.03 22.88 -7.94
N ALA A 28 18.22 22.61 -7.40
CA ALA A 28 18.77 21.26 -7.29
C ALA A 28 17.89 20.35 -6.43
N VAL A 29 17.39 20.85 -5.29
CA VAL A 29 16.48 20.10 -4.41
C VAL A 29 15.16 19.81 -5.12
N VAL A 30 14.59 20.79 -5.83
CA VAL A 30 13.35 20.60 -6.60
C VAL A 30 13.55 19.55 -7.70
N LEU A 31 14.64 19.63 -8.45
CA LEU A 31 14.99 18.65 -9.49
C LEU A 31 15.16 17.25 -8.91
N LEU A 32 15.86 17.13 -7.78
CA LEU A 32 16.03 15.85 -7.09
C LEU A 32 14.69 15.28 -6.62
N GLY A 33 13.80 16.12 -6.08
CA GLY A 33 12.46 15.73 -5.68
C GLY A 33 11.61 15.24 -6.86
N LEU A 34 11.65 15.94 -7.99
CA LEU A 34 10.98 15.52 -9.22
C LEU A 34 11.55 14.20 -9.75
N LEU A 35 12.87 14.02 -9.69
CA LEU A 35 13.53 12.78 -10.10
C LEU A 35 13.08 11.60 -9.23
N LEU A 36 13.06 11.78 -7.91
CA LEU A 36 12.56 10.78 -6.96
C LEU A 36 11.08 10.46 -7.19
N LEU A 37 10.26 11.47 -7.44
CA LEU A 37 8.84 11.28 -7.74
C LEU A 37 8.64 10.49 -9.04
N ALA A 38 9.38 10.83 -10.10
CA ALA A 38 9.36 10.10 -11.35
C ALA A 38 9.85 8.66 -11.19
N PHE A 39 10.88 8.44 -10.37
CA PHE A 39 11.38 7.12 -10.05
C PHE A 39 10.33 6.27 -9.31
N LEU A 40 9.69 6.83 -8.28
CA LEU A 40 8.61 6.17 -7.54
C LEU A 40 7.39 5.88 -8.42
N ALA A 41 7.02 6.82 -9.29
CA ALA A 41 5.93 6.64 -10.24
C ALA A 41 6.21 5.51 -11.23
N SER A 42 7.43 5.46 -11.77
CA SER A 42 7.90 4.37 -12.64
C SER A 42 7.90 3.03 -11.90
N LEU A 43 8.40 3.01 -10.66
CA LEU A 43 8.40 1.83 -9.82
C LEU A 43 6.96 1.35 -9.55
N ALA A 44 6.04 2.25 -9.22
CA ALA A 44 4.62 1.92 -9.02
C ALA A 44 3.98 1.36 -10.29
N ALA A 45 4.29 1.92 -11.46
CA ALA A 45 3.80 1.42 -12.73
C ALA A 45 4.23 -0.02 -13.03
N ILE A 46 5.34 -0.49 -12.44
CA ILE A 46 5.81 -1.88 -12.55
C ILE A 46 5.26 -2.75 -11.41
N ILE A 47 5.28 -2.25 -10.17
CA ILE A 47 4.84 -3.01 -9.00
C ILE A 47 3.35 -3.33 -9.09
N ILE A 48 2.50 -2.36 -9.47
CA ILE A 48 1.04 -2.56 -9.55
C ILE A 48 0.67 -3.76 -10.46
N PRO A 49 1.12 -3.84 -11.73
CA PRO A 49 0.79 -4.97 -12.58
C PRO A 49 1.40 -6.28 -12.07
N VAL A 50 2.62 -6.27 -11.51
CA VAL A 50 3.23 -7.47 -10.91
C VAL A 50 2.41 -7.97 -9.72
N CYS A 51 1.95 -7.06 -8.84
CA CYS A 51 1.08 -7.39 -7.72
C CYS A 51 -0.29 -7.89 -8.17
N LEU A 52 -0.87 -7.32 -9.24
CA LEU A 52 -2.14 -7.79 -9.80
C LEU A 52 -2.01 -9.20 -10.38
N ILE A 53 -0.93 -9.47 -11.13
CA ILE A 53 -0.64 -10.80 -11.66
C ILE A 53 -0.40 -11.80 -10.52
N GLY A 54 0.40 -11.41 -9.52
CA GLY A 54 0.66 -12.23 -8.33
C GLY A 54 -0.60 -12.52 -7.52
N ALA A 55 -1.47 -11.53 -7.31
CA ALA A 55 -2.74 -11.70 -6.60
C ALA A 55 -3.71 -12.58 -7.41
N GLY A 56 -3.77 -12.43 -8.73
CA GLY A 56 -4.56 -13.29 -9.61
C GLY A 56 -4.08 -14.74 -9.59
N ALA A 57 -2.77 -14.96 -9.65
CA ALA A 57 -2.17 -16.28 -9.53
C ALA A 57 -2.44 -16.89 -8.15
N ALA A 58 -2.25 -16.13 -7.06
CA ALA A 58 -2.54 -16.58 -5.70
C ALA A 58 -4.03 -16.95 -5.51
N HIS A 59 -4.95 -16.19 -6.11
CA HIS A 59 -6.37 -16.51 -6.10
C HIS A 59 -6.67 -17.82 -6.87
N TRP A 60 -5.97 -18.08 -7.98
CA TRP A 60 -6.15 -19.31 -8.75
C TRP A 60 -5.58 -20.55 -8.05
N PHE A 61 -4.38 -20.44 -7.47
CA PHE A 61 -3.75 -21.52 -6.70
C PHE A 61 -4.42 -21.75 -5.33
N GLY A 62 -4.95 -20.71 -4.70
CA GLY A 62 -5.75 -20.83 -3.47
C GLY A 62 -7.11 -21.48 -3.68
N LYS A 63 -7.65 -21.45 -4.92
CA LYS A 63 -8.91 -22.13 -5.26
C LYS A 63 -8.76 -23.65 -5.38
N SER A 64 -7.57 -24.16 -5.70
CA SER A 64 -7.31 -25.62 -5.74
C SER A 64 -6.74 -26.18 -4.43
N GLY A 65 -6.50 -25.33 -3.43
CA GLY A 65 -5.87 -25.68 -2.17
C GLY A 65 -6.65 -25.15 -0.98
N ASN A 66 -7.67 -25.91 -0.60
CA ASN A 66 -8.27 -25.92 0.74
C ASN A 66 -9.07 -24.67 1.15
N SER A 67 -10.38 -24.88 1.27
CA SER A 67 -11.39 -24.06 1.93
C SER A 67 -11.08 -23.81 3.41
N ALA A 68 -10.01 -23.08 3.73
CA ALA A 68 -9.58 -22.86 5.12
C ALA A 68 -9.03 -21.45 5.36
N ARG A 69 -9.61 -20.43 4.72
CA ARG A 69 -9.54 -19.06 5.24
C ARG A 69 -10.87 -18.75 5.92
N GLU A 70 -11.03 -19.31 7.11
CA GLU A 70 -12.06 -18.89 8.06
C GLU A 70 -11.98 -17.36 8.23
N PRO A 71 -13.10 -16.63 8.14
CA PRO A 71 -13.14 -15.27 8.64
C PRO A 71 -12.95 -15.30 10.17
N ILE A 72 -11.92 -14.61 10.66
CA ILE A 72 -11.54 -14.48 12.09
C ILE A 72 -12.69 -13.89 12.95
N PHE A 73 -13.78 -13.43 12.33
CA PHE A 73 -14.96 -12.91 13.01
C PHE A 73 -16.23 -13.66 12.58
N THR A 74 -16.45 -14.85 13.14
CA THR A 74 -17.79 -15.43 13.26
C THR A 74 -18.31 -15.21 14.68
N PRO A 75 -19.33 -14.35 14.89
CA PRO A 75 -20.06 -14.39 16.14
C PRO A 75 -20.80 -15.74 16.19
N ARG A 76 -20.34 -16.63 17.06
CA ARG A 76 -21.01 -17.88 17.44
C ARG A 76 -22.46 -17.58 17.82
N ARG A 77 -23.42 -17.91 16.96
CA ARG A 77 -24.85 -17.90 17.32
C ARG A 77 -25.58 -19.11 16.74
N ALA A 78 -25.99 -19.95 17.70
CA ALA A 78 -26.99 -21.02 17.71
C ALA A 78 -27.30 -21.75 16.39
N ALA A 79 -26.94 -23.04 16.36
CA ALA A 79 -27.56 -24.04 15.51
C ALA A 79 -29.09 -23.93 15.60
N ASP A 80 -29.73 -23.62 14.48
CA ASP A 80 -31.15 -23.86 14.28
C ASP A 80 -31.33 -25.37 14.04
N PRO A 81 -31.97 -26.12 14.94
CA PRO A 81 -32.07 -27.57 14.83
C PRO A 81 -33.01 -28.04 13.71
N ASN A 82 -33.61 -27.12 12.93
CA ASN A 82 -34.61 -27.46 11.92
C ASN A 82 -34.09 -27.50 10.47
N ILE A 83 -32.79 -27.41 10.25
CA ILE A 83 -32.19 -27.56 8.92
C ILE A 83 -31.25 -28.77 8.97
N ILE A 84 -31.84 -29.94 8.74
CA ILE A 84 -31.07 -31.15 8.41
C ILE A 84 -30.76 -31.07 6.91
N GLU A 85 -29.55 -30.61 6.62
CA GLU A 85 -28.94 -30.70 5.29
C GLU A 85 -28.89 -32.18 4.87
N GLY A 86 -29.79 -32.61 3.98
CA GLY A 86 -29.69 -33.93 3.36
C GLY A 86 -30.97 -34.57 2.81
N GLU A 87 -32.17 -34.13 3.21
CA GLU A 87 -33.42 -34.66 2.63
C GLU A 87 -34.22 -33.54 1.96
N TYR A 88 -34.36 -33.63 0.64
CA TYR A 88 -35.46 -32.99 -0.07
C TYR A 88 -36.77 -33.58 0.44
N ARG A 89 -37.35 -32.99 1.50
CA ARG A 89 -38.75 -33.25 1.82
C ARG A 89 -39.60 -32.34 0.95
N VAL A 90 -40.04 -32.90 -0.17
CA VAL A 90 -41.20 -32.39 -0.92
C VAL A 90 -42.38 -32.46 0.05
N LEU A 91 -42.79 -31.30 0.58
CA LEU A 91 -44.09 -31.15 1.23
C LEU A 91 -45.15 -31.26 0.14
N ASP A 92 -45.58 -32.49 -0.13
CA ASP A 92 -46.69 -32.75 -1.03
C ASP A 92 -47.99 -32.44 -0.28
N GLU A 93 -48.38 -31.17 -0.31
CA GLU A 93 -49.63 -30.71 0.24
C GLU A 93 -50.76 -31.00 -0.76
N LYS A 94 -51.20 -32.28 -0.86
CA LYS A 94 -52.52 -32.61 -1.43
C LYS A 94 -53.00 -34.06 -1.24
N ARG A 95 -53.98 -34.24 -0.35
CA ARG A 95 -55.23 -35.04 -0.44
C ARG A 95 -55.65 -35.46 0.97
N ARG A 96 -56.75 -34.97 1.54
CA ARG A 96 -58.16 -35.36 1.29
C ARG A 96 -58.37 -36.87 1.20
#